data_AF-A0A7S2BKU6-F1
#
_entry.id   AF-A0A7S2BKU6-F1
#
_cell.length_a   1.000
_cell.length_b   1.000
_cell.length_c   1.000
_cell.angle_alpha   90.00
_cell.angle_beta   90.00
_cell.angle_gamma   90.00
#
_symmetry.space_group_name_H-M   'P 1'
#
loop_
_entity.id
_entity.type
_entity.pdbx_description
1 polymer ?
#
loop_
_entity_poly.entity_id
_entity_poly.type
_entity_poly.pdbx_seq_one_letter_code
_entity_poly.pdbx_strand_id
1 'polypeptide(L)'
;EPDSLLLKMDIEGSEWEVLQDANITDLQVFSQIVVEFHGLDLEPKHELYLAALKRLELAGFKVAHVHGNNQNALYHVDRYTIPSVIEVTFVRDPNGTDGDQCLSYIQSFPKEAENRFMAGDLPAMDLPDERALAALDDE
;
A
#
# COMPACT_ATOMS: atom_id res chain seq x y z
N GLU A 1 -1.05 -26.36 -10.77
CA GLU A 1 -1.04 -25.44 -9.61
C GLU A 1 -1.96 -24.25 -9.88
N PRO A 2 -3.19 -24.21 -9.33
CA PRO A 2 -4.14 -23.14 -9.64
C PRO A 2 -3.86 -21.77 -8.99
N ASP A 3 -2.81 -21.62 -8.17
CA ASP A 3 -2.62 -20.44 -7.29
C ASP A 3 -1.25 -19.75 -7.44
N SER A 4 -0.73 -19.62 -8.67
CA SER A 4 0.62 -19.11 -8.90
C SER A 4 0.70 -17.80 -9.69
N LEU A 5 -0.42 -17.08 -9.86
CA LEU A 5 -0.41 -15.82 -10.59
C LEU A 5 0.04 -14.66 -9.70
N LEU A 6 0.82 -13.76 -10.30
CA LEU A 6 1.20 -12.48 -9.73
C LEU A 6 0.56 -11.37 -10.56
N LEU A 7 -0.08 -10.42 -9.91
CA LEU A 7 -0.60 -9.20 -10.53
C LEU A 7 0.36 -8.03 -10.21
N LYS A 8 0.85 -7.33 -11.23
CA LYS A 8 1.41 -5.97 -11.07
C LYS A 8 0.39 -4.98 -11.62
N MET A 9 0.05 -3.97 -10.84
CA MET A 9 -0.88 -2.91 -11.23
C MET A 9 -0.23 -1.54 -11.01
N ASP A 10 -0.29 -0.74 -12.07
CA ASP A 10 0.17 0.64 -12.15
C ASP A 10 -0.61 1.24 -13.32
N ILE A 11 -1.71 1.93 -13.01
CA ILE A 11 -2.70 2.42 -13.98
C ILE A 11 -3.12 3.86 -13.68
N GLU A 12 -2.16 4.65 -13.18
CA GLU A 12 -2.23 6.11 -13.10
C GLU A 12 -3.46 6.64 -12.33
N GLY A 13 -3.75 6.06 -11.15
CA GLY A 13 -4.79 6.53 -10.23
C GLY A 13 -6.13 5.79 -10.30
N SER A 14 -6.30 4.90 -11.27
CA SER A 14 -7.51 4.06 -11.37
C SER A 14 -7.41 2.77 -10.54
N GLU A 15 -6.33 2.58 -9.78
CA GLU A 15 -6.11 1.36 -8.98
C GLU A 15 -7.23 1.18 -7.94
N TRP A 16 -7.64 2.27 -7.30
CA TRP A 16 -8.59 2.27 -6.19
C TRP A 16 -9.99 1.84 -6.63
N GLU A 17 -10.52 2.45 -7.68
CA GLU A 17 -11.84 2.12 -8.24
C GLU A 17 -11.87 0.66 -8.74
N VAL A 18 -10.83 0.24 -9.47
CA VAL A 18 -10.71 -1.14 -9.98
C VAL A 18 -10.69 -2.15 -8.84
N LEU A 19 -9.91 -1.91 -7.79
CA LEU A 19 -9.82 -2.82 -6.65
C LEU A 19 -11.09 -2.83 -5.80
N GLN A 20 -11.74 -1.68 -5.60
CA GLN A 20 -13.01 -1.62 -4.87
C GLN A 20 -14.12 -2.42 -5.59
N ASP A 21 -14.18 -2.34 -6.92
CA ASP A 21 -15.19 -3.01 -7.75
C ASP A 21 -14.86 -4.47 -8.10
N ALA A 22 -13.62 -4.91 -7.88
CA ALA A 22 -13.19 -6.28 -8.19
C ALA A 22 -14.00 -7.34 -7.40
N ASN A 23 -14.36 -8.42 -8.09
CA ASN A 23 -14.93 -9.59 -7.42
C ASN A 23 -13.84 -10.29 -6.60
N ILE A 24 -14.22 -10.78 -5.42
CA ILE A 24 -13.32 -11.54 -4.55
C ILE A 24 -12.72 -12.76 -5.26
N THR A 25 -13.53 -13.47 -6.05
CA THR A 25 -13.07 -14.65 -6.80
C THR A 25 -12.04 -14.30 -7.89
N ASP A 26 -12.14 -13.12 -8.48
CA ASP A 26 -11.19 -12.65 -9.50
C ASP A 26 -9.86 -12.27 -8.86
N LEU A 27 -9.88 -11.72 -7.64
CA LEU A 27 -8.66 -11.45 -6.87
C LEU A 27 -8.01 -12.75 -6.35
N GLN A 28 -8.82 -13.75 -5.99
CA GLN A 28 -8.37 -15.04 -5.47
C GLN A 28 -7.68 -15.95 -6.49
N VAL A 29 -7.48 -15.53 -7.73
CA VAL A 29 -6.58 -16.24 -8.67
C VAL A 29 -5.10 -15.87 -8.46
N PHE A 30 -4.81 -14.75 -7.78
CA PHE A 30 -3.45 -14.22 -7.58
C PHE A 30 -2.90 -14.54 -6.20
N SER A 31 -1.77 -15.23 -6.09
CA SER A 31 -1.12 -15.43 -4.79
C SER A 31 -0.40 -14.17 -4.29
N GLN A 32 -0.06 -13.27 -5.20
CA GLN A 32 0.58 -11.99 -4.90
C GLN A 32 0.02 -10.87 -5.77
N ILE A 33 -0.09 -9.69 -5.19
CA ILE A 33 -0.45 -8.46 -5.90
C ILE A 33 0.57 -7.39 -5.53
N VAL A 34 1.16 -6.73 -6.52
CA VAL A 34 2.03 -5.57 -6.36
C VAL A 34 1.32 -4.38 -6.99
N VAL A 35 1.05 -3.33 -6.23
CA VAL A 35 0.30 -2.16 -6.70
C VAL A 35 1.10 -0.90 -6.42
N GLU A 36 1.27 -0.06 -7.45
CA GLU A 36 1.66 1.34 -7.27
C GLU A 36 0.38 2.17 -7.07
N PHE A 37 0.13 2.60 -5.85
CA PHE A 37 -1.04 3.40 -5.50
C PHE A 37 -0.75 4.88 -5.65
N HIS A 38 -1.52 5.54 -6.51
CA HIS A 38 -1.40 6.97 -6.79
C HIS A 38 -2.38 7.81 -5.96
N GLY A 39 -2.00 9.07 -5.69
CA GLY A 39 -2.93 10.09 -5.22
C GLY A 39 -3.33 9.97 -3.76
N LEU A 40 -2.43 9.55 -2.88
CA LEU A 40 -2.68 9.49 -1.42
C LEU A 40 -2.98 10.88 -0.83
N ASP A 41 -2.54 11.95 -1.49
CA ASP A 41 -2.82 13.35 -1.15
C ASP A 41 -4.25 13.80 -1.48
N LEU A 42 -5.04 12.98 -2.19
CA LEU A 42 -6.43 13.27 -2.52
C LEU A 42 -7.37 12.83 -1.38
N GLU A 43 -7.35 13.54 -0.25
CA GLU A 43 -8.15 13.22 0.95
C GLU A 43 -9.64 12.94 0.69
N PRO A 44 -10.34 13.68 -0.20
CA PRO A 44 -11.75 13.40 -0.48
C PRO A 44 -12.02 12.00 -1.07
N LYS A 45 -10.98 11.28 -1.52
CA LYS A 45 -11.07 9.91 -2.02
C LYS A 45 -10.73 8.84 -0.97
N HIS A 46 -10.34 9.20 0.26
CA HIS A 46 -9.86 8.22 1.24
C HIS A 46 -10.92 7.16 1.63
N GLU A 47 -12.21 7.48 1.59
CA GLU A 47 -13.27 6.49 1.79
C GLU A 47 -13.25 5.37 0.73
N LEU A 48 -12.99 5.74 -0.54
CA LEU A 48 -12.79 4.80 -1.63
C LEU A 48 -11.52 3.97 -1.41
N TYR A 49 -10.44 4.59 -0.94
CA TYR A 49 -9.17 3.90 -0.71
C TYR A 49 -9.33 2.83 0.38
N LEU A 50 -10.01 3.19 1.47
CA LEU A 50 -10.34 2.24 2.53
C LEU A 50 -11.22 1.10 2.01
N ALA A 51 -12.20 1.37 1.14
CA ALA A 51 -13.03 0.33 0.54
C ALA A 51 -12.23 -0.64 -0.36
N ALA A 52 -11.28 -0.12 -1.14
CA ALA A 52 -10.38 -0.94 -1.95
C ALA A 52 -9.48 -1.84 -1.08
N LEU A 53 -8.89 -1.30 -0.01
CA LEU A 53 -8.06 -2.07 0.92
C LEU A 53 -8.86 -3.15 1.65
N LYS A 54 -10.09 -2.83 2.09
CA LYS A 54 -11.01 -3.82 2.67
C LYS A 54 -11.40 -4.91 1.67
N ARG A 55 -11.48 -4.61 0.37
CA ARG A 55 -11.73 -5.63 -0.66
C ARG A 55 -10.56 -6.60 -0.76
N LEU A 56 -9.33 -6.11 -0.76
CA LEU A 56 -8.12 -6.93 -0.74
C LEU A 56 -8.05 -7.81 0.52
N GLU A 57 -8.31 -7.23 1.69
CA GLU A 57 -8.38 -7.94 2.97
C GLU A 57 -9.42 -9.07 2.91
N LEU A 58 -10.63 -8.79 2.41
CA LEU A 58 -11.69 -9.79 2.26
C LEU A 58 -11.31 -10.91 1.28
N ALA A 59 -10.47 -10.64 0.28
CA ALA A 59 -9.92 -11.63 -0.63
C ALA A 59 -8.77 -12.45 0.00
N GLY A 60 -8.40 -12.16 1.24
CA GLY A 60 -7.38 -12.86 2.03
C GLY A 60 -5.97 -12.30 1.84
N PHE A 61 -5.83 -11.08 1.32
CA PHE A 61 -4.53 -10.45 1.13
C PHE A 61 -4.07 -9.70 2.39
N LYS A 62 -2.77 -9.78 2.66
CA LYS A 62 -2.07 -9.04 3.72
C LYS A 62 -0.89 -8.29 3.13
N VAL A 63 -0.55 -7.14 3.72
CA VAL A 63 0.64 -6.38 3.33
C VAL A 63 1.88 -7.15 3.74
N ALA A 64 2.74 -7.47 2.77
CA ALA A 64 4.05 -8.06 3.00
C ALA A 64 5.17 -7.01 2.95
N HIS A 65 4.98 -5.95 2.17
CA HIS A 65 5.94 -4.85 2.03
C HIS A 65 5.22 -3.58 1.55
N VAL A 66 5.62 -2.42 2.07
CA VAL A 66 5.22 -1.09 1.59
C VAL A 66 6.44 -0.18 1.55
N HIS A 67 6.55 0.65 0.51
CA HIS A 67 7.51 1.74 0.48
C HIS A 67 6.95 2.96 -0.25
N GLY A 68 7.51 4.13 0.08
CA GLY A 68 7.22 5.35 -0.67
C GLY A 68 7.81 5.28 -2.07
N ASN A 69 7.13 5.91 -3.02
CA ASN A 69 7.55 6.01 -4.41
C ASN A 69 7.93 7.46 -4.74
N ASN A 70 9.16 7.67 -5.25
CA ASN A 70 9.73 8.99 -5.50
C ASN A 70 9.24 9.67 -6.80
N GLN A 71 8.21 9.13 -7.46
CA GLN A 71 7.64 9.71 -8.67
C GLN A 71 7.00 11.09 -8.42
N ASN A 72 6.40 11.28 -7.24
CA ASN A 72 5.69 12.51 -6.86
C ASN A 72 6.15 13.06 -5.50
N ALA A 73 5.65 14.25 -5.15
CA ALA A 73 6.04 14.96 -3.94
C ALA A 73 5.49 14.29 -2.67
N LEU A 74 6.06 14.68 -1.53
CA LEU A 74 5.47 14.35 -0.23
C LEU A 74 4.19 15.16 -0.01
N TYR A 75 3.18 14.47 0.50
CA TYR A 75 1.98 15.02 1.08
C TYR A 75 2.23 15.41 2.54
N HIS A 76 1.75 16.58 2.95
CA HIS A 76 1.99 17.14 4.28
C HIS A 76 0.67 17.27 5.04
N VAL A 77 0.56 16.60 6.19
CA VAL A 77 -0.58 16.68 7.10
C VAL A 77 -0.05 17.02 8.48
N ASP A 78 -0.33 18.23 8.96
CA ASP A 78 0.23 18.79 10.19
C ASP A 78 1.76 18.65 10.25
N ARG A 79 2.27 17.78 11.12
CA ARG A 79 3.70 17.48 11.26
C ARG A 79 4.17 16.31 10.39
N TYR A 80 3.24 15.54 9.84
CA TYR A 80 3.53 14.31 9.12
C TYR A 80 3.90 14.59 7.67
N THR A 81 4.78 13.72 7.15
CA THR A 81 5.20 13.71 5.76
C THR A 81 4.98 12.33 5.17
N ILE A 82 4.04 12.24 4.23
CA ILE A 82 3.53 10.98 3.67
C ILE A 82 3.81 10.98 2.17
N PRO A 83 4.29 9.89 1.56
CA PRO A 83 4.40 9.80 0.11
C PRO A 83 3.03 9.93 -0.56
N SER A 84 2.92 10.76 -1.59
CA SER A 84 1.69 10.82 -2.42
C SER A 84 1.49 9.57 -3.27
N VAL A 85 2.57 8.80 -3.51
CA VAL A 85 2.56 7.51 -4.20
C VAL A 85 3.31 6.49 -3.34
N ILE A 86 2.73 5.31 -3.19
CA ILE A 86 3.37 4.18 -2.51
C ILE A 86 3.31 2.94 -3.41
N GLU A 87 4.29 2.05 -3.29
CA GLU A 87 4.18 0.71 -3.85
C GLU A 87 3.98 -0.30 -2.71
N VAL A 88 2.99 -1.17 -2.86
CA VAL A 88 2.60 -2.16 -1.85
C VAL A 88 2.60 -3.54 -2.47
N THR A 89 3.29 -4.47 -1.81
CA THR A 89 3.22 -5.90 -2.11
C THR A 89 2.29 -6.59 -1.12
N PHE A 90 1.27 -7.25 -1.65
CA PHE A 90 0.34 -8.09 -0.92
C PHE A 90 0.61 -9.57 -1.17
N VAL A 91 0.47 -10.39 -0.12
CA VAL A 91 0.50 -11.85 -0.20
C VAL A 91 -0.84 -12.40 0.28
N ARG A 92 -1.39 -13.37 -0.43
CA ARG A 92 -2.63 -14.02 -0.06
C ARG A 92 -2.38 -15.11 0.99
N ASP A 93 -3.00 -14.98 2.15
CA ASP A 93 -3.05 -15.98 3.20
C ASP A 93 -4.53 -16.34 3.49
N PRO A 94 -5.08 -17.35 2.79
CA PRO A 94 -6.49 -17.72 2.94
C PRO A 94 -6.82 -18.30 4.32
N ASN A 95 -5.81 -18.72 5.09
CA ASN A 95 -6.00 -19.32 6.40
C ASN A 95 -6.00 -18.28 7.53
N GLY A 96 -5.72 -17.01 7.22
CA GLY A 96 -5.72 -15.94 8.21
C GLY A 96 -4.71 -16.16 9.33
N THR A 97 -3.60 -16.86 9.07
CA THR A 97 -2.54 -17.07 10.04
C THR A 97 -1.94 -15.75 10.50
N ASP A 98 -1.78 -15.54 11.80
CA ASP A 98 -1.10 -14.33 12.29
C ASP A 98 0.29 -14.28 11.65
N GLY A 99 0.56 -13.18 10.93
CA GLY A 99 1.87 -12.93 10.35
C GLY A 99 2.88 -12.60 11.45
N ASP A 100 4.18 -12.71 11.13
CA ASP A 100 5.21 -12.14 11.98
C ASP A 100 4.93 -10.64 12.23
N GLN A 101 5.37 -10.14 13.38
CA GLN A 101 5.21 -8.72 13.71
C GLN A 101 5.84 -7.84 12.62
N CYS A 102 5.09 -6.82 12.18
CA CYS A 102 5.62 -5.81 11.27
C CYS A 102 6.90 -5.20 11.87
N LEU A 103 7.88 -4.96 11.01
CA LEU A 103 9.10 -4.29 11.41
C LEU A 103 8.80 -2.83 11.73
N SER A 104 9.30 -2.36 12.87
CA SER A 104 9.14 -0.96 13.31
C SER A 104 10.20 -0.01 12.74
N TYR A 105 11.02 -0.48 11.80
CA TYR A 105 12.10 0.30 11.18
C TYR A 105 12.18 0.02 9.67
N ILE A 106 12.65 1.03 8.94
CA ILE A 106 12.87 0.95 7.50
C ILE A 106 14.05 0.02 7.22
N GLN A 107 13.86 -0.94 6.31
CA GLN A 107 14.93 -1.75 5.76
C GLN A 107 15.36 -1.16 4.41
N SER A 108 16.67 -1.11 4.18
CA SER A 108 17.25 -0.71 2.89
C SER A 108 18.03 -1.88 2.29
N PHE A 109 17.79 -2.20 1.03
CA PHE A 109 18.46 -3.29 0.32
C PHE A 109 19.39 -2.79 -0.78
N PRO A 110 20.53 -3.46 -1.05
CA PRO A 110 21.47 -3.04 -2.09
C PRO A 110 20.93 -3.01 -3.53
N LYS A 111 19.75 -3.58 -3.76
CA LYS A 111 19.08 -3.65 -5.07
C LYS A 111 17.91 -2.68 -5.19
N GLU A 112 17.63 -1.89 -4.16
CA GLU A 112 16.68 -0.78 -4.28
C GLU A 112 17.15 0.20 -5.33
N ALA A 113 16.19 0.74 -6.07
CA ALA A 113 16.43 1.70 -7.12
C ALA A 113 15.30 2.73 -7.11
N GLU A 114 15.65 3.96 -7.49
CA GLU A 114 14.69 5.03 -7.70
C GLU A 114 13.64 4.62 -8.75
N ASN A 115 12.35 4.85 -8.49
CA ASN A 115 11.33 4.72 -9.52
C ASN A 115 11.53 5.80 -10.60
N ARG A 116 11.66 7.05 -10.14
CA ARG A 116 12.02 8.19 -10.99
C ARG A 116 13.53 8.39 -11.01
N PHE A 117 14.16 7.91 -12.08
CA PHE A 117 15.60 8.02 -12.28
C PHE A 117 16.11 9.48 -12.17
N MET A 118 17.17 9.68 -11.39
CA MET A 118 17.84 10.96 -11.13
C MET A 118 17.04 11.96 -10.29
N ALA A 119 15.89 11.56 -9.73
CA ALA A 119 15.14 12.40 -8.80
C ALA A 119 15.68 12.30 -7.36
N GLY A 120 16.46 11.25 -7.06
CA GLY A 120 16.86 10.91 -5.70
C GLY A 120 15.71 10.25 -4.92
N ASP A 121 16.07 9.59 -3.82
CA ASP A 121 15.08 9.00 -2.92
C ASP A 121 14.25 10.08 -2.21
N LEU A 122 13.05 9.69 -1.76
CA LEU A 122 12.26 10.53 -0.87
C LEU A 122 13.03 10.79 0.43
N PRO A 123 12.93 11.99 1.02
CA PRO A 123 13.53 12.24 2.33
C PRO A 123 12.80 11.44 3.41
N ALA A 124 13.37 11.40 4.62
CA ALA A 124 12.77 10.68 5.74
C ALA A 124 11.32 11.13 5.99
N MET A 125 10.43 10.15 6.10
CA MET A 125 9.01 10.34 6.39
C MET A 125 8.80 10.49 7.91
N ASP A 126 7.96 11.44 8.33
CA ASP A 126 7.39 11.51 9.69
C ASP A 126 5.97 10.95 9.59
N LEU A 127 5.75 9.71 10.06
CA LEU A 127 4.46 9.04 10.04
C LEU A 127 3.90 8.98 11.47
N PRO A 128 2.57 8.96 11.65
CA PRO A 128 1.97 8.79 12.97
C PRO A 128 2.42 7.45 13.57
N ASP A 129 2.80 7.49 14.86
CA ASP A 129 3.06 6.27 15.61
C ASP A 129 1.74 5.61 16.04
N GLU A 130 1.80 4.36 16.51
CA GLU A 130 0.61 3.62 16.93
C GLU A 130 -0.21 4.33 18.03
N ARG A 131 0.45 5.15 18.88
CA ARG A 131 -0.25 5.90 19.93
C ARG A 131 -1.00 7.10 19.35
N ALA A 132 -0.43 7.78 18.37
CA ALA A 132 -1.08 8.86 17.66
C ALA A 132 -2.29 8.35 16.87
N LEU A 133 -2.20 7.16 16.25
CA LEU A 133 -3.31 6.54 15.54
C LEU A 133 -4.45 6.12 16.49
N ALA A 134 -4.13 5.47 17.62
CA ALA A 134 -5.15 5.06 18.59
C ALA A 134 -5.92 6.25 19.19
N ALA A 135 -5.30 7.43 19.29
CA ALA A 135 -5.96 8.63 19.78
C ALA A 135 -6.96 9.24 18.76
N LEU A 136 -6.85 8.88 17.47
CA LEU A 136 -7.79 9.29 16.41
C LEU A 136 -9.02 8.39 16.33
N ASP A 137 -8.90 7.11 16.71
CA ASP A 137 -10.01 6.15 16.72
C ASP A 137 -10.99 6.36 17.90
N ASP A 138 -10.60 7.15 18.91
CA ASP A 138 -11.40 7.47 20.10
C ASP A 138 -12.28 8.74 19.93
N GLU A 139 -12.22 9.42 18.77
CA GLU A 139 -13.08 10.58 18.40
C GLU A 139 -14.18 10.21 17.39
#